data_AF-A0A173TA15-F1
#
_entry.id   AF-A0A173TA15-F1
#
_cell.length_a   1.000
_cell.length_b   1.000
_cell.length_c   1.000
_cell.angle_alpha   90.00
_cell.angle_beta   90.00
_cell.angle_gamma   90.00
#
_symmetry.space_group_name_H-M   'P 1'
#
loop_
_entity.id
_entity.type
_entity.pdbx_description
1 polymer ?
#
loop_
_entity_poly.entity_id
_entity_poly.type
_entity_poly.pdbx_seq_one_letter_code
_entity_poly.pdbx_strand_id
1 'polypeptide(L)'
;MNKKQKIRWIFCVAGMEFRKWISLKNFLILLFAAIFLGEYVYRDMISVAQLTHLQINMLEPFDLVMSFQFYILVIPLVFCVLLSGFPDNSANNIFAFSRSNRVMWLCGQILFGMLTGTLCILFFVVTSLLWVGRNGVVSNHWSSFMTDMYAGFPEIYAKNDRLFLESGTMSHGTPISVAMICIGLMLCYFMVLLQILCFFHLIGHKKMGMFVAMSVTVIGAISVSFFEKISWLFPMTHAIFGVHFDKFYAQPKCKIGWSLLYFLVLNILLFAENVFQVKKCRIGDNG
;
A
#
# COMPACT_ATOMS: atom_id res chain seq x y z
N MET A 1 -14.82 -22.62 -24.14
CA MET A 1 -14.23 -22.85 -22.80
C MET A 1 -15.32 -22.72 -21.73
N ASN A 2 -15.55 -23.78 -20.95
CA ASN A 2 -16.58 -23.83 -19.91
C ASN A 2 -16.25 -22.89 -18.74
N LYS A 3 -17.25 -22.38 -17.98
CA LYS A 3 -17.05 -21.36 -16.90
C LYS A 3 -16.03 -21.83 -15.85
N LYS A 4 -16.07 -23.10 -15.45
CA LYS A 4 -15.09 -23.72 -14.54
C LYS A 4 -13.66 -23.72 -15.11
N GLN A 5 -13.51 -23.95 -16.41
CA GLN A 5 -12.19 -23.90 -17.06
C GLN A 5 -11.64 -22.47 -17.09
N LYS A 6 -12.49 -21.46 -17.34
CA LYS A 6 -12.10 -20.03 -17.31
C LYS A 6 -11.51 -19.62 -15.96
N ILE A 7 -12.20 -19.99 -14.87
CA ILE A 7 -11.74 -19.68 -13.51
C ILE A 7 -10.41 -20.38 -13.22
N ARG A 8 -10.30 -21.69 -13.53
CA ARG A 8 -9.05 -22.44 -13.34
C ARG A 8 -7.87 -21.79 -14.08
N TRP A 9 -8.09 -21.29 -15.29
CA TRP A 9 -7.06 -20.58 -16.04
C TRP A 9 -6.57 -19.30 -15.35
N ILE A 10 -7.48 -18.48 -14.81
CA ILE A 10 -7.14 -17.26 -14.06
C ILE A 10 -6.21 -17.60 -12.88
N PHE A 11 -6.58 -18.62 -12.10
CA PHE A 11 -5.76 -19.08 -10.97
C PHE A 11 -4.43 -19.69 -11.41
N CYS A 12 -4.37 -20.42 -12.53
CA CYS A 12 -3.12 -20.94 -13.07
C CYS A 12 -2.18 -19.81 -13.49
N VAL A 13 -2.67 -18.79 -14.22
CA VAL A 13 -1.87 -17.62 -14.62
C VAL A 13 -1.36 -16.90 -13.37
N ALA A 14 -2.24 -16.60 -12.42
CA ALA A 14 -1.86 -15.94 -11.18
C ALA A 14 -0.81 -16.76 -10.40
N GLY A 15 -1.01 -18.07 -10.28
CA GLY A 15 -0.10 -18.96 -9.56
C GLY A 15 1.27 -19.11 -10.23
N MET A 16 1.35 -19.09 -11.56
CA MET A 16 2.63 -19.11 -12.28
C MET A 16 3.44 -17.85 -12.01
N GLU A 17 2.82 -16.68 -12.10
CA GLU A 17 3.48 -15.40 -11.80
C GLU A 17 3.86 -15.29 -10.33
N PHE A 18 2.96 -15.74 -9.44
CA PHE A 18 3.17 -15.74 -8.01
C PHE A 18 4.40 -16.55 -7.59
N ARG A 19 4.57 -17.76 -8.16
CA ARG A 19 5.74 -18.59 -7.88
C ARG A 19 7.05 -17.96 -8.32
N LYS A 20 7.06 -17.25 -9.45
CA LYS A 20 8.26 -16.52 -9.92
C LYS A 20 8.55 -15.31 -9.04
N TRP A 21 7.51 -14.65 -8.56
CA TRP A 21 7.64 -13.50 -7.67
C TRP A 21 8.21 -13.89 -6.30
N ILE A 22 7.86 -15.07 -5.76
CA ILE A 22 8.52 -15.66 -4.58
C ILE A 22 9.98 -15.95 -4.92
N SER A 23 10.82 -14.96 -4.71
CA SER A 23 12.25 -14.99 -5.02
C SER A 23 13.02 -14.28 -3.93
N LEU A 24 14.25 -14.73 -3.66
CA LEU A 24 15.10 -14.15 -2.62
C LEU A 24 15.26 -12.63 -2.79
N LYS A 25 15.43 -12.16 -4.03
CA LYS A 25 15.53 -10.72 -4.33
C LYS A 25 14.34 -9.90 -3.82
N ASN A 26 13.12 -10.42 -3.96
CA ASN A 26 11.91 -9.71 -3.59
C ASN A 26 11.74 -9.68 -2.06
N PHE A 27 12.07 -10.79 -1.40
CA PHE A 27 12.11 -10.82 0.06
C PHE A 27 13.22 -9.94 0.65
N LEU A 28 14.38 -9.85 0.00
CA LEU A 28 15.44 -8.93 0.43
C LEU A 28 14.99 -7.47 0.32
N ILE A 29 14.33 -7.08 -0.76
CA ILE A 29 13.78 -5.72 -0.91
C ILE A 29 12.75 -5.42 0.20
N LEU A 30 11.83 -6.35 0.45
CA LEU A 30 10.86 -6.23 1.56
C LEU A 30 11.55 -6.12 2.91
N LEU A 31 12.56 -6.96 3.16
CA LEU A 31 13.33 -6.96 4.40
C LEU A 31 14.07 -5.63 4.61
N PHE A 32 14.76 -5.11 3.60
CA PHE A 32 15.43 -3.82 3.68
C PHE A 32 14.45 -2.68 3.95
N ALA A 33 13.28 -2.69 3.29
CA ALA A 33 12.24 -1.70 3.55
C ALA A 33 11.67 -1.79 4.97
N ALA A 34 11.46 -3.00 5.48
CA ALA A 34 11.01 -3.20 6.86
C ALA A 34 12.06 -2.78 7.89
N ILE A 35 13.35 -3.09 7.66
CA ILE A 35 14.45 -2.61 8.50
C ILE A 35 14.54 -1.09 8.47
N PHE A 36 14.36 -0.46 7.30
CA PHE A 36 14.36 0.99 7.17
C PHE A 36 13.25 1.63 8.03
N LEU A 37 12.01 1.14 7.94
CA LEU A 37 10.92 1.63 8.79
C LEU A 37 11.14 1.30 10.28
N GLY A 38 11.69 0.12 10.56
CA GLY A 38 12.02 -0.34 11.90
C GLY A 38 13.04 0.54 12.62
N GLU A 39 14.16 0.84 11.97
CA GLU A 39 15.20 1.71 12.52
C GLU A 39 14.77 3.18 12.54
N TYR A 40 14.02 3.65 11.54
CA TYR A 40 13.67 5.07 11.44
C TYR A 40 12.49 5.49 12.32
N VAL A 41 11.55 4.58 12.59
CA VAL A 41 10.30 4.90 13.31
C VAL A 41 10.14 4.03 14.55
N TYR A 42 10.12 2.70 14.38
CA TYR A 42 9.73 1.80 15.46
C TYR A 42 10.74 1.82 16.63
N ARG A 43 12.03 1.86 16.33
CA ARG A 43 13.09 1.92 17.33
C ARG A 43 13.02 3.20 18.16
N ASP A 44 12.86 4.35 17.50
CA ASP A 44 12.70 5.63 18.17
C ASP A 44 11.46 5.62 19.08
N MET A 45 10.33 5.15 18.56
CA MET A 45 9.07 5.07 19.31
C MET A 45 9.22 4.21 20.58
N ILE A 46 9.83 3.02 20.48
CA ILE A 46 10.08 2.13 21.62
C ILE A 46 11.03 2.79 22.61
N SER A 47 12.08 3.46 22.14
CA SER A 47 13.05 4.12 23.03
C SER A 47 12.40 5.24 23.86
N VAL A 48 11.52 6.04 23.25
CA VAL A 48 10.80 7.10 23.94
C VAL A 48 9.82 6.52 24.95
N ALA A 49 9.09 5.46 24.61
CA ALA A 49 8.18 4.82 25.56
C ALA A 49 8.91 4.18 26.75
N GLN A 50 10.10 3.61 26.52
CA GLN A 50 10.92 3.08 27.61
C GLN A 50 11.44 4.19 28.52
N LEU A 51 11.82 5.34 27.96
CA LEU A 51 12.27 6.51 28.73
C LEU A 51 11.16 7.11 29.60
N THR A 52 9.92 7.10 29.11
CA THR A 52 8.76 7.66 29.82
C THR A 52 7.99 6.62 30.63
N HIS A 53 8.42 5.35 30.59
CA HIS A 53 7.77 4.20 31.22
C HIS A 53 6.30 4.01 30.82
N LEU A 54 5.90 4.51 29.65
CA LEU A 54 4.55 4.36 29.11
C LEU A 54 4.44 3.10 28.26
N GLN A 55 3.25 2.52 28.24
CA GLN A 55 2.97 1.33 27.44
C GLN A 55 2.62 1.74 26.00
N ILE A 56 3.11 0.97 25.02
CA ILE A 56 2.75 1.09 23.60
C ILE A 56 1.80 -0.06 23.24
N ASN A 57 0.83 0.18 22.36
CA ASN A 57 0.01 -0.89 21.80
C ASN A 57 0.70 -1.51 20.57
N MET A 58 0.59 -2.83 20.40
CA MET A 58 1.27 -3.57 19.32
C MET A 58 0.98 -3.06 17.90
N LEU A 59 -0.21 -2.54 17.64
CA LEU A 59 -0.60 -2.05 16.31
C LEU A 59 -0.25 -0.59 16.05
N GLU A 60 0.05 0.20 17.09
CA GLU A 60 0.29 1.64 16.95
C GLU A 60 1.42 2.00 16.00
N PRO A 61 2.57 1.29 15.98
CA PRO A 61 3.62 1.64 15.02
C PRO A 61 3.20 1.41 13.57
N PHE A 62 2.37 0.40 13.30
CA PHE A 62 1.81 0.19 11.97
C PHE A 62 0.83 1.29 11.60
N ASP A 63 -0.10 1.63 12.51
CA ASP A 63 -1.06 2.71 12.30
C ASP A 63 -0.39 4.07 12.10
N LEU A 64 0.72 4.30 12.80
CA LEU A 64 1.57 5.48 12.65
C LEU A 64 2.15 5.55 11.23
N VAL A 65 2.77 4.47 10.76
CA VAL A 65 3.33 4.42 9.40
C VAL A 65 2.25 4.66 8.35
N MET A 66 1.05 4.12 8.53
CA MET A 66 -0.07 4.26 7.59
C MET A 66 -0.77 5.62 7.66
N SER A 67 -0.60 6.37 8.77
CA SER A 67 -1.25 7.67 8.95
C SER A 67 -0.42 8.85 8.45
N PHE A 68 0.90 8.67 8.32
CA PHE A 68 1.81 9.73 7.90
C PHE A 68 2.26 9.60 6.45
N GLN A 69 2.06 10.67 5.68
CA GLN A 69 2.41 10.79 4.26
C GLN A 69 3.85 10.38 3.90
N PHE A 70 4.83 10.63 4.80
CA PHE A 70 6.24 10.34 4.55
C PHE A 70 6.56 8.85 4.76
N TYR A 71 6.01 8.25 5.82
CA TYR A 71 6.25 6.85 6.15
C TYR A 71 5.51 5.93 5.19
N ILE A 72 4.23 6.24 4.94
CA ILE A 72 3.39 5.44 4.06
C ILE A 72 3.92 5.43 2.63
N LEU A 73 4.69 6.43 2.18
CA LEU A 73 5.30 6.52 0.85
C LEU A 73 6.22 5.33 0.53
N VAL A 74 6.89 4.77 1.53
CA VAL A 74 7.83 3.66 1.35
C VAL A 74 7.11 2.42 0.80
N ILE A 75 5.93 2.11 1.35
CA ILE A 75 5.15 0.91 1.05
C ILE A 75 4.75 0.80 -0.45
N PRO A 76 4.07 1.78 -1.07
CA PRO A 76 3.72 1.75 -2.49
C PRO A 76 4.93 1.84 -3.41
N LEU A 77 6.00 2.55 -3.04
CA LEU A 77 7.23 2.58 -3.83
C LEU A 77 7.90 1.21 -3.87
N VAL A 78 7.99 0.53 -2.72
CA VAL A 78 8.48 -0.85 -2.63
C VAL A 78 7.60 -1.77 -3.46
N PHE A 79 6.28 -1.62 -3.39
CA PHE A 79 5.35 -2.39 -4.22
C PHE A 79 5.61 -2.18 -5.73
N CYS A 80 5.82 -0.95 -6.19
CA CYS A 80 6.21 -0.68 -7.57
C CYS A 80 7.52 -1.39 -7.94
N VAL A 81 8.55 -1.31 -7.09
CA VAL A 81 9.85 -1.95 -7.33
C VAL A 81 9.73 -3.48 -7.40
N LEU A 82 8.94 -4.08 -6.50
CA LEU A 82 8.64 -5.53 -6.52
C LEU A 82 7.94 -5.98 -7.80
N LEU A 83 7.18 -5.08 -8.42
CA LEU A 83 6.50 -5.29 -9.70
C LEU A 83 7.23 -4.68 -10.90
N SER A 84 8.47 -4.23 -10.75
CA SER A 84 9.26 -3.69 -11.88
C SER A 84 9.45 -4.70 -13.01
N GLY A 85 9.51 -5.99 -12.66
CA GLY A 85 9.58 -7.10 -13.60
C GLY A 85 8.25 -7.47 -14.24
N PHE A 86 7.13 -6.88 -13.83
CA PHE A 86 5.78 -7.28 -14.21
C PHE A 86 5.17 -6.40 -15.33
N PRO A 87 4.26 -6.96 -16.15
CA PRO A 87 4.15 -8.37 -16.50
C PRO A 87 5.47 -8.92 -17.07
N ASP A 88 5.74 -10.18 -16.77
CA ASP A 88 6.97 -10.85 -17.19
C ASP A 88 6.88 -11.29 -18.67
N ASN A 89 7.95 -11.04 -19.43
CA ASN A 89 8.05 -11.40 -20.85
C ASN A 89 8.55 -12.85 -21.05
N SER A 90 8.62 -13.67 -20.00
CA SER A 90 9.04 -15.07 -20.16
C SER A 90 8.17 -15.83 -21.16
N ALA A 91 8.80 -16.81 -21.81
CA ALA A 91 8.14 -17.69 -22.76
C ALA A 91 6.82 -18.26 -22.23
N ASN A 92 6.76 -18.63 -20.93
CA ASN A 92 5.53 -19.12 -20.31
C ASN A 92 4.39 -18.09 -20.32
N ASN A 93 4.67 -16.80 -20.09
CA ASN A 93 3.65 -15.76 -20.16
C ASN A 93 3.21 -15.48 -21.60
N ILE A 94 4.14 -15.51 -22.55
CA ILE A 94 3.83 -15.35 -23.98
C ILE A 94 2.97 -16.54 -24.47
N PHE A 95 3.31 -17.76 -24.08
CA PHE A 95 2.52 -18.97 -24.39
C PHE A 95 1.15 -18.93 -23.71
N ALA A 96 1.07 -18.49 -22.44
CA ALA A 96 -0.18 -18.33 -21.74
C ALA A 96 -1.06 -17.26 -22.40
N PHE A 97 -0.48 -16.14 -22.84
CA PHE A 97 -1.19 -15.08 -23.57
C PHE A 97 -1.71 -15.55 -24.93
N SER A 98 -0.91 -16.31 -25.68
CA SER A 98 -1.26 -16.83 -27.00
C SER A 98 -2.35 -17.91 -26.96
N ARG A 99 -2.32 -18.79 -25.94
CA ARG A 99 -3.26 -19.92 -25.82
C ARG A 99 -4.53 -19.60 -25.03
N SER A 100 -4.55 -18.53 -24.24
CA SER A 100 -5.70 -18.15 -23.42
C SER A 100 -6.48 -16.98 -24.01
N ASN A 101 -7.73 -16.82 -23.56
CA ASN A 101 -8.44 -15.58 -23.84
C ASN A 101 -7.72 -14.43 -23.12
N ARG A 102 -7.31 -13.41 -23.87
CA ARG A 102 -6.53 -12.25 -23.40
C ARG A 102 -7.12 -11.57 -22.17
N VAL A 103 -8.45 -11.51 -22.06
CA VAL A 103 -9.14 -10.95 -20.89
C VAL A 103 -8.96 -11.84 -19.65
N MET A 104 -8.92 -13.17 -19.81
CA MET A 104 -8.67 -14.08 -18.70
C MET A 104 -7.22 -14.03 -18.23
N TRP A 105 -6.28 -13.84 -19.16
CA TRP A 105 -4.89 -13.55 -18.81
C TRP A 105 -4.81 -12.27 -17.97
N LEU A 106 -5.45 -11.18 -18.39
CA LEU A 106 -5.50 -9.92 -17.62
C LEU A 106 -6.10 -10.12 -16.22
N CYS A 107 -7.22 -10.84 -16.10
CA CYS A 107 -7.79 -11.17 -14.79
C CYS A 107 -6.82 -11.97 -13.90
N GLY A 108 -6.02 -12.87 -14.50
CA GLY A 108 -4.96 -13.61 -13.79
C GLY A 108 -3.84 -12.69 -13.29
N GLN A 109 -3.42 -11.72 -14.10
CA GLN A 109 -2.42 -10.72 -13.73
C GLN A 109 -2.92 -9.83 -12.58
N ILE A 110 -4.21 -9.44 -12.61
CA ILE A 110 -4.84 -8.68 -11.53
C ILE A 110 -4.92 -9.48 -10.23
N LEU A 111 -5.34 -10.75 -10.32
CA LEU A 111 -5.38 -11.63 -9.15
C LEU A 111 -3.98 -11.83 -8.54
N PHE A 112 -2.95 -11.97 -9.38
CA PHE A 112 -1.56 -12.02 -8.92
C PHE A 112 -1.18 -10.75 -8.15
N GLY A 113 -1.47 -9.57 -8.69
CA GLY A 113 -1.16 -8.30 -8.00
C GLY A 113 -1.91 -8.11 -6.69
N MET A 114 -3.15 -8.60 -6.59
CA MET A 114 -3.90 -8.64 -5.31
C MET A 114 -3.23 -9.54 -4.27
N LEU A 115 -2.75 -10.72 -4.69
CA LEU A 115 -2.07 -11.66 -3.80
C LEU A 115 -0.73 -11.11 -3.31
N THR A 116 0.08 -10.56 -4.22
CA THR A 116 1.37 -9.95 -3.86
C THR A 116 1.19 -8.70 -3.01
N GLY A 117 0.17 -7.87 -3.30
CA GLY A 117 -0.19 -6.71 -2.51
C GLY A 117 -0.57 -7.07 -1.08
N THR A 118 -1.44 -8.07 -0.92
CA THR A 118 -1.82 -8.60 0.41
C THR A 118 -0.62 -9.09 1.19
N LEU A 119 0.28 -9.86 0.55
CA LEU A 119 1.48 -10.36 1.23
C LEU A 119 2.48 -9.26 1.57
N CYS A 120 2.61 -8.24 0.73
CA CYS A 120 3.44 -7.07 1.01
C CYS A 120 2.97 -6.36 2.28
N ILE A 121 1.67 -6.08 2.40
CA ILE A 121 1.10 -5.43 3.59
C ILE A 121 1.21 -6.33 4.82
N LEU A 122 0.88 -7.63 4.69
CA LEU A 122 1.02 -8.58 5.78
C LEU A 122 2.47 -8.66 6.28
N PHE A 123 3.45 -8.59 5.38
CA PHE A 123 4.86 -8.55 5.75
C PHE A 123 5.15 -7.31 6.62
N PHE A 124 4.70 -6.12 6.22
CA PHE A 124 4.87 -4.91 7.03
C PHE A 124 4.17 -4.99 8.40
N VAL A 125 2.94 -5.51 8.46
CA VAL A 125 2.21 -5.73 9.73
C VAL A 125 2.97 -6.71 10.64
N VAL A 126 3.42 -7.84 10.10
CA VAL A 126 4.20 -8.82 10.90
C VAL A 126 5.50 -8.19 11.39
N THR A 127 6.20 -7.42 10.55
CA THR A 127 7.45 -6.77 10.97
C THR A 127 7.24 -5.72 12.05
N SER A 128 6.16 -4.93 12.01
CA SER A 128 5.87 -3.97 13.08
C SER A 128 5.57 -4.67 14.41
N LEU A 129 4.79 -5.76 14.37
CA LEU A 129 4.47 -6.57 15.55
C LEU A 129 5.75 -7.20 16.15
N LEU A 130 6.64 -7.73 15.30
CA LEU A 130 7.91 -8.31 15.74
C LEU A 130 8.84 -7.26 16.37
N TRP A 131 8.86 -6.04 15.85
CA TRP A 131 9.72 -4.96 16.36
C TRP A 131 9.29 -4.49 17.76
N VAL A 132 7.98 -4.37 17.99
CA VAL A 132 7.43 -4.06 19.31
C VAL A 132 7.69 -5.21 20.29
N GLY A 133 7.52 -6.45 19.81
CA GLY A 133 7.82 -7.66 20.57
C GLY A 133 7.07 -7.70 21.91
N ARG A 134 7.81 -7.92 23.00
CA ARG A 134 7.25 -8.02 24.36
C ARG A 134 6.94 -6.68 25.03
N ASN A 135 7.33 -5.56 24.41
CA ASN A 135 7.11 -4.23 24.99
C ASN A 135 5.69 -3.70 24.70
N GLY A 136 4.94 -4.40 23.83
CA GLY A 136 3.61 -3.99 23.42
C GLY A 136 2.52 -4.64 24.25
N VAL A 137 1.49 -3.85 24.57
CA VAL A 137 0.23 -4.33 25.12
C VAL A 137 -0.75 -4.61 23.99
N VAL A 138 -1.50 -5.70 24.08
CA VAL A 138 -2.58 -6.00 23.14
C VAL A 138 -3.87 -5.40 23.70
N SER A 139 -4.33 -4.31 23.09
CA SER A 139 -5.64 -3.72 23.43
C SER A 139 -6.29 -3.11 22.19
N ASN A 140 -7.60 -2.88 22.24
CA ASN A 140 -8.32 -2.15 21.20
C ASN A 140 -8.54 -0.67 21.58
N HIS A 141 -7.69 -0.12 22.44
CA HIS A 141 -7.68 1.29 22.79
C HIS A 141 -6.30 1.88 22.49
N TRP A 142 -6.24 3.19 22.30
CA TRP A 142 -4.98 3.89 22.22
C TRP A 142 -4.25 3.77 23.56
N SER A 143 -2.95 3.52 23.50
CA SER A 143 -2.11 3.32 24.65
C SER A 143 -1.83 4.64 25.38
N SER A 144 -1.38 4.53 26.63
CA SER A 144 -0.93 5.69 27.42
C SER A 144 0.19 6.46 26.73
N PHE A 145 1.00 5.79 25.90
CA PHE A 145 2.02 6.46 25.09
C PHE A 145 1.43 7.46 24.10
N MET A 146 0.27 7.16 23.51
CA MET A 146 -0.38 8.09 22.57
C MET A 146 -1.20 9.17 23.29
N THR A 147 -1.82 8.86 24.44
CA THR A 147 -2.74 9.77 25.12
C THR A 147 -2.08 10.68 26.14
N ASP A 148 -1.11 10.17 26.92
CA ASP A 148 -0.64 10.83 28.14
C ASP A 148 0.69 11.55 27.93
N MET A 149 1.39 11.30 26.82
CA MET A 149 2.71 11.87 26.53
C MET A 149 2.72 13.39 26.48
N TYR A 150 1.69 14.00 25.89
CA TYR A 150 1.60 15.46 25.79
C TYR A 150 1.44 16.11 27.18
N ALA A 151 0.66 15.50 28.07
CA ALA A 151 0.40 16.03 29.41
C ALA A 151 1.53 15.72 30.40
N GLY A 152 2.12 14.52 30.33
CA GLY A 152 3.16 14.08 31.26
C GLY A 152 4.57 14.54 30.90
N PHE A 153 4.91 14.61 29.61
CA PHE A 153 6.27 14.87 29.13
C PHE A 153 6.31 15.83 27.92
N PRO A 154 5.87 17.09 28.09
CA PRO A 154 5.70 18.03 26.98
C PRO A 154 7.01 18.32 26.22
N GLU A 155 8.16 18.37 26.90
CA GLU A 155 9.46 18.60 26.24
C GLU A 155 9.88 17.42 25.34
N ILE A 156 9.63 16.18 25.80
CA ILE A 156 9.94 14.97 25.04
C ILE A 156 8.98 14.85 23.85
N TYR A 157 7.70 15.17 24.06
CA TYR A 157 6.70 15.21 23.01
C TYR A 157 7.08 16.21 21.91
N ALA A 158 7.39 17.46 22.27
CA ALA A 158 7.74 18.51 21.32
C ALA A 158 8.98 18.17 20.46
N LYS A 159 9.95 17.45 21.04
CA LYS A 159 11.15 16.99 20.32
C LYS A 159 10.85 15.82 19.36
N ASN A 160 9.81 15.04 19.61
CA ASN A 160 9.52 13.79 18.91
C ASN A 160 8.13 13.75 18.27
N ASP A 161 7.57 14.90 17.88
CA ASP A 161 6.21 15.04 17.33
C ASP A 161 5.88 14.03 16.22
N ARG A 162 6.88 13.67 15.40
CA ARG A 162 6.76 12.68 14.31
C ARG A 162 6.38 11.26 14.75
N LEU A 163 6.53 10.92 16.02
CA LEU A 163 6.28 9.57 16.57
C LEU A 163 4.86 9.38 17.08
N PHE A 164 4.04 10.44 17.07
CA PHE A 164 2.69 10.43 17.63
C PHE A 164 1.64 10.51 16.54
N LEU A 165 0.56 9.76 16.69
CA LEU A 165 -0.58 9.85 15.78
C LEU A 165 -1.26 11.22 15.91
N GLU A 166 -1.76 11.73 14.79
CA GLU A 166 -2.55 12.96 14.80
C GLU A 166 -3.88 12.74 15.55
N SER A 167 -4.35 13.79 16.25
CA SER A 167 -5.57 13.75 17.06
C SER A 167 -6.80 13.28 16.28
N GLY A 168 -6.87 13.63 14.99
CA GLY A 168 -7.91 13.18 14.06
C GLY A 168 -7.94 11.66 13.89
N THR A 169 -6.78 11.00 13.75
CA THR A 169 -6.73 9.55 13.66
C THR A 169 -7.22 8.89 14.94
N MET A 170 -6.78 9.41 16.09
CA MET A 170 -7.12 8.82 17.39
C MET A 170 -8.60 9.00 17.77
N SER A 171 -9.21 10.11 17.35
CA SER A 171 -10.61 10.44 17.70
C SER A 171 -11.65 9.66 16.89
N HIS A 172 -11.29 9.17 15.69
CA HIS A 172 -12.23 8.58 14.73
C HIS A 172 -12.14 7.06 14.58
N GLY A 173 -11.26 6.40 15.34
CA GLY A 173 -11.15 4.95 15.32
C GLY A 173 -10.34 4.38 16.47
N THR A 174 -10.49 3.08 16.69
CA THR A 174 -9.59 2.27 17.53
C THR A 174 -8.43 1.73 16.70
N PRO A 175 -7.30 1.33 17.31
CA PRO A 175 -6.14 0.78 16.59
C PRO A 175 -6.50 -0.30 15.57
N ILE A 176 -7.31 -1.29 15.97
CA ILE A 176 -7.73 -2.38 15.07
C ILE A 176 -8.57 -1.84 13.90
N SER A 177 -9.50 -0.93 14.17
CA SER A 177 -10.36 -0.36 13.13
C SER A 177 -9.58 0.48 12.13
N VAL A 178 -8.63 1.29 12.60
CA VAL A 178 -7.76 2.12 11.77
C VAL A 178 -6.87 1.23 10.91
N ALA A 179 -6.21 0.23 11.51
CA ALA A 179 -5.38 -0.73 10.79
C ALA A 179 -6.15 -1.40 9.64
N MET A 180 -7.36 -1.88 9.89
CA MET A 180 -8.18 -2.56 8.88
C MET A 180 -8.60 -1.62 7.72
N ILE A 181 -8.96 -0.37 8.02
CA ILE A 181 -9.30 0.62 7.01
C ILE A 181 -8.06 0.98 6.18
N CYS A 182 -6.92 1.22 6.83
CA CYS A 182 -5.63 1.47 6.19
C CYS A 182 -5.23 0.34 5.24
N ILE A 183 -5.35 -0.92 5.68
CA ILE A 183 -5.07 -2.10 4.86
C ILE A 183 -5.99 -2.13 3.63
N GLY A 184 -7.30 -1.91 3.83
CA GLY A 184 -8.28 -1.89 2.74
C GLY A 184 -7.99 -0.82 1.69
N LEU A 185 -7.76 0.43 2.12
CA LEU A 185 -7.45 1.54 1.23
C LEU A 185 -6.12 1.34 0.50
N MET A 186 -5.10 0.80 1.18
CA MET A 186 -3.81 0.50 0.56
C MET A 186 -3.91 -0.60 -0.50
N LEU A 187 -4.72 -1.63 -0.28
CA LEU A 187 -4.99 -2.65 -1.30
C LEU A 187 -5.70 -2.06 -2.52
N CYS A 188 -6.68 -1.17 -2.32
CA CYS A 188 -7.32 -0.45 -3.40
C CYS A 188 -6.32 0.43 -4.18
N TYR A 189 -5.34 1.02 -3.50
CA TYR A 189 -4.29 1.80 -4.13
C TYR A 189 -3.29 0.93 -4.91
N PHE A 190 -2.86 -0.19 -4.34
CA PHE A 190 -2.01 -1.16 -5.04
C PHE A 190 -2.64 -1.66 -6.33
N MET A 191 -3.96 -1.82 -6.35
CA MET A 191 -4.69 -2.15 -7.57
C MET A 191 -4.60 -1.07 -8.65
N VAL A 192 -4.66 0.21 -8.27
CA VAL A 192 -4.44 1.32 -9.21
C VAL A 192 -3.03 1.25 -9.79
N LEU A 193 -2.01 1.10 -8.94
CA LEU A 193 -0.61 1.02 -9.37
C LEU A 193 -0.38 -0.18 -10.29
N LEU A 194 -0.90 -1.35 -9.94
CA LEU A 194 -0.83 -2.56 -10.74
C LEU A 194 -1.43 -2.35 -12.14
N GLN A 195 -2.60 -1.71 -12.21
CA GLN A 195 -3.28 -1.47 -13.47
C GLN A 195 -2.57 -0.44 -14.35
N ILE A 196 -1.92 0.57 -13.75
CA ILE A 196 -1.03 1.49 -14.47
C ILE A 196 0.16 0.72 -15.07
N LEU A 197 0.82 -0.14 -14.28
CA LEU A 197 1.94 -0.96 -14.76
C LEU A 197 1.51 -1.89 -15.91
N CYS A 198 0.37 -2.56 -15.76
CA CYS A 198 -0.24 -3.39 -16.81
C CYS A 198 -0.50 -2.59 -18.09
N PHE A 199 -1.10 -1.40 -17.98
CA PHE A 199 -1.47 -0.59 -19.13
C PHE A 199 -0.27 -0.21 -19.99
N PHE A 200 0.78 0.31 -19.36
CA PHE A 200 2.00 0.70 -20.07
C PHE A 200 2.77 -0.50 -20.63
N HIS A 201 2.69 -1.67 -19.98
CA HIS A 201 3.22 -2.89 -20.55
C HIS A 201 2.47 -3.30 -21.82
N LEU A 202 1.14 -3.24 -21.83
CA LEU A 202 0.32 -3.60 -23.00
C LEU A 202 0.56 -2.68 -24.21
N ILE A 203 1.02 -1.45 -23.98
CA ILE A 203 1.40 -0.51 -25.04
C ILE A 203 2.87 -0.68 -25.46
N GLY A 204 3.65 -1.52 -24.77
CA GLY A 204 5.06 -1.77 -25.06
C GLY A 204 6.06 -0.82 -24.38
N HIS A 205 5.58 0.11 -23.53
CA HIS A 205 6.41 1.10 -22.83
C HIS A 205 6.59 0.77 -21.34
N LYS A 206 7.05 -0.44 -21.01
CA LYS A 206 7.19 -0.92 -19.62
C LYS A 206 7.96 0.04 -18.69
N LYS A 207 9.07 0.61 -19.17
CA LYS A 207 9.89 1.58 -18.40
C LYS A 207 9.10 2.85 -18.06
N MET A 208 8.25 3.31 -18.98
CA MET A 208 7.38 4.47 -18.75
C MET A 208 6.33 4.17 -17.68
N GLY A 209 5.77 2.96 -17.66
CA GLY A 209 4.80 2.55 -16.63
C GLY A 209 5.37 2.63 -15.22
N MET A 210 6.61 2.16 -15.03
CA MET A 210 7.32 2.28 -13.75
C MET A 210 7.53 3.75 -13.36
N PHE A 211 8.01 4.57 -14.28
CA PHE A 211 8.23 5.99 -14.04
C PHE A 211 6.93 6.71 -13.65
N VAL A 212 5.83 6.44 -14.36
CA VAL A 212 4.52 7.04 -14.08
C VAL A 212 3.98 6.58 -12.72
N ALA A 213 4.03 5.28 -12.41
CA ALA A 213 3.54 4.76 -11.13
C ALA A 213 4.30 5.36 -9.94
N MET A 214 5.63 5.44 -10.03
CA MET A 214 6.46 6.06 -8.99
C MET A 214 6.20 7.58 -8.90
N SER A 215 6.08 8.28 -10.04
CA SER A 215 5.81 9.73 -10.07
C SER A 215 4.46 10.07 -9.46
N VAL A 216 3.40 9.35 -9.81
CA VAL A 216 2.05 9.55 -9.22
C VAL A 216 2.08 9.36 -7.70
N THR A 217 2.86 8.39 -7.22
CA THR A 217 3.02 8.11 -5.80
C THR A 217 3.76 9.25 -5.08
N VAL A 218 4.89 9.69 -5.62
CA VAL A 218 5.72 10.76 -5.01
C VAL A 218 5.02 12.11 -5.08
N ILE A 219 4.48 12.50 -6.24
CA ILE A 219 3.73 13.76 -6.41
C ILE A 219 2.49 13.75 -5.49
N GLY A 220 1.82 12.61 -5.36
CA GLY A 220 0.72 12.43 -4.42
C GLY A 220 1.12 12.75 -2.98
N ALA A 221 2.21 12.16 -2.47
CA ALA A 221 2.67 12.45 -1.12
C ALA A 221 3.10 13.93 -0.93
N ILE A 222 3.79 14.52 -1.90
CA ILE A 222 4.17 15.95 -1.87
C ILE A 222 2.92 16.84 -1.85
N SER A 223 1.90 16.49 -2.65
CA SER A 223 0.67 17.28 -2.76
C SER A 223 -0.09 17.37 -1.43
N VAL A 224 -0.06 16.32 -0.60
CA VAL A 224 -0.65 16.34 0.75
C VAL A 224 0.01 17.39 1.64
N SER A 225 1.31 17.64 1.46
CA SER A 225 2.07 18.60 2.27
C SER A 225 1.87 20.05 1.83
N PHE A 226 1.80 20.30 0.52
CA PHE A 226 1.90 21.65 -0.05
C PHE A 226 0.61 22.14 -0.70
N PHE A 227 -0.28 21.26 -1.14
CA PHE A 227 -1.43 21.60 -2.00
C PHE A 227 -2.72 20.89 -1.57
N GLU A 228 -3.32 21.31 -0.45
CA GLU A 228 -4.52 20.66 0.13
C GLU A 228 -5.70 20.50 -0.84
N LYS A 229 -5.91 21.44 -1.78
CA LYS A 229 -7.03 21.38 -2.73
C LYS A 229 -6.80 20.36 -3.85
N ILE A 230 -5.55 20.16 -4.26
CA ILE A 230 -5.18 19.32 -5.40
C ILE A 230 -4.81 17.91 -4.93
N SER A 231 -4.45 17.75 -3.65
CA SER A 231 -4.03 16.46 -3.10
C SER A 231 -5.07 15.36 -3.29
N TRP A 232 -6.36 15.68 -3.17
CA TRP A 232 -7.47 14.73 -3.38
C TRP A 232 -7.63 14.24 -4.82
N LEU A 233 -6.87 14.77 -5.78
CA LEU A 233 -6.79 14.18 -7.13
C LEU A 233 -5.88 12.94 -7.15
N PHE A 234 -4.95 12.83 -6.20
CA PHE A 234 -3.97 11.77 -6.18
C PHE A 234 -4.47 10.58 -5.35
N PRO A 235 -4.32 9.33 -5.85
CA PRO A 235 -4.74 8.15 -5.11
C PRO A 235 -4.03 7.97 -3.76
N MET A 236 -2.81 8.48 -3.63
CA MET A 236 -2.03 8.44 -2.39
C MET A 236 -2.77 9.13 -1.22
N THR A 237 -3.38 10.29 -1.46
CA THR A 237 -4.12 11.05 -0.44
C THR A 237 -5.30 10.26 0.12
N HIS A 238 -6.00 9.52 -0.74
CA HIS A 238 -7.10 8.65 -0.36
C HIS A 238 -6.65 7.39 0.41
N ALA A 239 -5.37 7.00 0.31
CA ALA A 239 -4.83 5.86 1.02
C ALA A 239 -4.39 6.19 2.46
N ILE A 240 -4.13 7.47 2.75
CA ILE A 240 -3.64 7.93 4.06
C ILE A 240 -4.81 8.22 4.99
N PHE A 241 -4.95 7.45 6.05
CA PHE A 241 -6.07 7.62 6.98
C PHE A 241 -6.07 8.98 7.68
N GLY A 242 -4.92 9.43 8.20
CA GLY A 242 -4.80 10.70 8.94
C GLY A 242 -5.26 11.92 8.15
N VAL A 243 -5.05 11.94 6.83
CA VAL A 243 -5.40 13.08 5.95
C VAL A 243 -6.92 13.27 5.79
N HIS A 244 -7.71 12.26 6.13
CA HIS A 244 -9.17 12.38 6.12
C HIS A 244 -9.71 13.30 7.22
N PHE A 245 -8.89 13.61 8.22
CA PHE A 245 -9.28 14.40 9.38
C PHE A 245 -8.42 15.66 9.49
N ASP A 246 -9.01 16.70 10.05
CA ASP A 246 -8.26 17.91 10.39
C ASP A 246 -7.38 17.68 11.63
N LYS A 247 -6.15 18.18 11.59
CA LYS A 247 -5.14 18.00 12.63
C LYS A 247 -5.56 18.64 13.96
N PHE A 248 -6.26 19.77 13.89
CA PHE A 248 -6.59 20.58 15.07
C PHE A 248 -7.99 20.31 15.58
N TYR A 249 -8.97 20.26 14.69
CA TYR A 249 -10.39 20.13 15.07
C TYR A 249 -10.90 18.68 15.03
N ALA A 250 -10.07 17.74 14.58
CA ALA A 250 -10.47 16.36 14.30
C ALA A 250 -11.75 16.30 13.44
N GLN A 251 -12.00 17.28 12.58
CA GLN A 251 -13.18 17.27 11.73
C GLN A 251 -12.89 16.49 10.44
N PRO A 252 -13.84 15.66 9.95
CA PRO A 252 -13.61 14.91 8.73
C PRO A 252 -13.57 15.85 7.51
N LYS A 253 -12.38 16.04 6.93
CA LYS A 253 -12.18 16.76 5.65
C LYS A 253 -12.79 15.99 4.49
N CYS A 254 -12.57 14.67 4.46
CA CYS A 254 -13.14 13.77 3.48
C CYS A 254 -13.62 12.49 4.19
N LYS A 255 -14.86 12.07 3.93
CA LYS A 255 -15.36 10.81 4.50
C LYS A 255 -14.68 9.64 3.79
N ILE A 256 -14.30 8.61 4.54
CA ILE A 256 -13.66 7.39 4.02
C ILE A 256 -14.49 6.74 2.90
N GLY A 257 -15.83 6.83 2.96
CA GLY A 257 -16.72 6.34 1.90
C GLY A 257 -16.48 7.00 0.54
N TRP A 258 -16.13 8.29 0.50
CA TRP A 258 -15.79 8.98 -0.76
C TRP A 258 -14.46 8.48 -1.34
N SER A 259 -13.48 8.18 -0.48
CA SER A 259 -12.20 7.58 -0.90
C SER A 259 -12.39 6.18 -1.48
N LEU A 260 -13.27 5.37 -0.88
CA LEU A 260 -13.64 4.06 -1.44
C LEU A 260 -14.34 4.20 -2.80
N LEU A 261 -15.25 5.17 -2.94
CA LEU A 261 -15.92 5.45 -4.22
C LEU A 261 -14.91 5.91 -5.27
N TYR A 262 -13.97 6.78 -4.90
CA TYR A 262 -12.87 7.23 -5.76
C TYR A 262 -12.06 6.05 -6.29
N PHE A 263 -11.60 5.17 -5.40
CA PHE A 263 -10.84 3.99 -5.79
C PHE A 263 -11.67 3.02 -6.65
N LEU A 264 -12.95 2.84 -6.35
CA LEU A 264 -13.83 1.97 -7.11
C LEU A 264 -13.99 2.48 -8.55
N VAL A 265 -14.30 3.77 -8.73
CA VAL A 265 -14.45 4.38 -10.05
C VAL A 265 -13.12 4.32 -10.81
N LEU A 266 -12.02 4.72 -10.18
CA LEU A 266 -10.70 4.73 -10.82
C LEU A 266 -10.25 3.33 -11.25
N ASN A 267 -10.42 2.31 -10.40
CA ASN A 267 -10.09 0.93 -10.73
C ASN A 267 -10.98 0.36 -11.84
N ILE A 268 -12.27 0.74 -11.92
CA ILE A 268 -13.16 0.30 -13.01
C ILE A 268 -12.72 0.93 -14.34
N LEU A 269 -12.42 2.23 -14.34
CA LEU A 269 -11.96 2.95 -15.54
C LEU A 269 -10.64 2.37 -16.06
N LEU A 270 -9.64 2.20 -15.19
CA LEU A 270 -8.37 1.59 -15.55
C LEU A 270 -8.52 0.15 -16.00
N PHE A 271 -9.48 -0.60 -15.44
CA PHE A 271 -9.73 -1.98 -15.86
C PHE A 271 -10.34 -2.02 -17.25
N ALA A 272 -11.30 -1.14 -17.54
CA ALA A 272 -11.89 -1.00 -18.87
C ALA A 272 -10.83 -0.64 -19.93
N GLU A 273 -9.94 0.30 -19.62
CA GLU A 273 -8.80 0.67 -20.49
C GLU A 273 -7.86 -0.52 -20.73
N ASN A 274 -7.48 -1.25 -19.68
CA ASN A 274 -6.65 -2.45 -19.81
C ASN A 274 -7.34 -3.55 -20.65
N VAL A 275 -8.65 -3.73 -20.51
CA VAL A 275 -9.42 -4.67 -21.35
C VAL A 275 -9.46 -4.23 -22.81
N PHE A 276 -9.55 -2.93 -23.08
CA PHE A 276 -9.49 -2.39 -24.43
C PHE A 276 -8.11 -2.61 -25.06
N GLN A 277 -7.03 -2.29 -24.33
CA GLN A 277 -5.67 -2.44 -24.82
C GLN A 277 -5.29 -3.91 -25.02
N VAL A 278 -5.65 -4.80 -24.09
CA VAL A 278 -5.31 -6.23 -24.22
C VAL A 278 -5.96 -6.86 -25.45
N LYS A 279 -7.13 -6.38 -25.87
CA LYS A 279 -7.80 -6.83 -27.11
C LYS A 279 -7.10 -6.35 -28.37
N LYS A 280 -6.48 -5.16 -28.34
CA LYS A 280 -5.70 -4.61 -29.46
C LYS A 280 -4.29 -5.19 -29.56
N CYS A 281 -3.69 -5.53 -28.43
CA CYS A 281 -2.30 -5.98 -28.34
C CYS A 281 -2.05 -7.27 -29.13
N ARG A 282 -1.20 -7.21 -30.15
CA ARG A 282 -0.60 -8.39 -30.80
C ARG A 282 0.80 -8.56 -30.18
N ILE A 283 0.95 -9.46 -29.23
CA ILE A 283 2.27 -9.75 -28.64
C ILE A 283 3.05 -10.57 -29.67
N GLY A 284 4.00 -9.92 -30.35
CA GLY A 284 4.82 -10.47 -31.43
C GLY A 284 5.90 -9.52 -31.96
N ASP A 285 5.77 -8.20 -31.76
CA ASP A 285 6.69 -7.21 -32.37
C ASP A 285 7.70 -6.57 -31.41
N ASN A 286 7.69 -6.93 -30.12
CA ASN A 286 8.64 -6.38 -29.16
C ASN A 286 9.81 -7.35 -28.95
N GLY A 287 10.66 -7.43 -29.97
CA GLY A 287 12.06 -7.85 -29.83
C GLY A 287 12.89 -6.78 -29.13
#